data_AF-A0A527XBV2-F1
#
_entry.id   AF-A0A527XBV2-F1
#
_cell.length_a   1.000
_cell.length_b   1.000
_cell.length_c   1.000
_cell.angle_alpha   90.00
_cell.angle_beta   90.00
_cell.angle_gamma   90.00
#
_symmetry.space_group_name_H-M   'P 1'
#
loop_
_entity.id
_entity.type
_entity.pdbx_description
1 polymer ?
#
loop_
_entity_poly.entity_id
_entity_poly.type
_entity_poly.pdbx_seq_one_letter_code
_entity_poly.pdbx_strand_id
1 'polypeptide(L)' 'PLIIGISYSFRKFSAFKSQYVGLAQYQAMLSDQVLGQALINTLWWTVASLFFQFFLGLGLALLLDKPFYGR' A
#
# COMPACT_ATOMS: atom_id res chain seq x y z
N PRO A 1 1.94 11.31 18.78
CA PRO A 1 2.82 10.66 17.77
C PRO A 1 2.52 11.05 16.31
N LEU A 2 1.25 11.11 15.88
CA LEU A 2 0.89 11.44 14.49
C LEU A 2 1.27 12.88 14.08
N ILE A 3 0.96 13.88 14.90
CA ILE A 3 1.29 15.29 14.63
C ILE A 3 2.80 15.47 14.45
N ILE A 4 3.60 14.79 15.28
CA ILE A 4 5.06 14.83 15.23
C ILE A 4 5.55 14.13 13.95
N GLY A 5 4.99 12.97 13.59
CA GLY A 5 5.31 12.27 12.34
C GLY A 5 4.99 13.09 11.09
N ILE A 6 3.83 13.75 11.07
CA ILE A 6 3.45 14.68 9.99
C ILE A 6 4.43 15.85 9.94
N SER A 7 4.84 16.43 11.08
CA SER A 7 5.84 17.50 11.07
C SER A 7 7.21 17.06 10.51
N TYR A 8 7.56 15.78 10.68
CA TYR A 8 8.81 15.23 10.16
C TYR A 8 8.76 14.99 8.64
N SER A 9 7.60 14.69 8.06
CA SER A 9 7.50 14.48 6.61
C SER A 9 7.74 15.76 5.79
N PHE A 10 7.62 16.95 6.40
CA PHE A 10 7.99 18.23 5.81
C PHE A 10 9.48 18.61 6.02
N ARG A 11 10.27 17.75 6.68
CA ARG A 11 11.69 17.98 6.96
C ARG A 11 12.55 17.03 6.13
N LYS A 12 13.64 17.56 5.57
CA LYS A 12 14.68 16.76 4.95
C LYS A 12 15.69 16.39 6.03
N PHE A 13 15.71 15.11 6.39
CA PHE A 13 16.66 14.57 7.36
C PHE A 13 17.86 13.97 6.61
N SER A 14 19.04 14.49 6.88
CA SER A 14 20.33 13.90 6.51
C SER A 14 21.07 13.52 7.79
N ALA A 15 21.98 12.53 7.73
CA ALA A 15 22.75 12.03 8.86
C ALA A 15 23.43 13.12 9.71
N PHE A 16 23.66 14.30 9.12
CA PHE A 16 24.32 15.43 9.76
C PHE A 16 23.46 16.70 9.90
N LYS A 17 22.30 16.80 9.23
CA LYS A 17 21.45 18.01 9.25
C LYS A 17 19.97 17.68 9.02
N SER A 18 19.10 18.27 9.84
CA SER A 18 17.65 18.29 9.64
C SER A 18 17.21 19.69 9.23
N GLN A 19 16.73 19.84 8.00
CA GLN A 19 16.27 21.12 7.46
C GLN A 19 14.77 21.05 7.18
N TYR A 20 14.02 22.06 7.64
CA TYR A 20 12.62 22.21 7.22
C TYR A 20 12.59 22.70 5.78
N VAL A 21 12.01 21.89 4.89
CA VAL A 21 11.95 22.17 3.44
C VAL A 21 10.52 22.28 2.94
N GLY A 22 9.52 22.20 3.83
CA GLY A 22 8.11 22.28 3.49
C GLY A 22 7.71 21.20 2.48
N LEU A 23 7.06 21.61 1.39
CA LEU A 23 6.56 20.71 0.34
C LEU A 23 7.64 20.21 -0.63
N ALA A 24 8.84 20.80 -0.61
CA ALA A 24 9.92 20.39 -1.52
C ALA A 24 10.33 18.92 -1.32
N GLN A 25 10.22 18.40 -0.10
CA GLN A 25 10.44 16.98 0.20
C GLN A 25 9.47 16.08 -0.57
N TYR A 26 8.19 16.44 -0.60
CA TYR A 26 7.16 15.69 -1.31
C TYR A 26 7.37 15.74 -2.82
N GLN A 27 7.72 16.91 -3.37
CA GLN A 27 7.98 17.04 -4.80
C GLN A 27 9.17 16.17 -5.23
N ALA A 28 10.25 16.16 -4.45
CA ALA A 28 11.41 15.29 -4.69
C ALA A 28 11.06 13.80 -4.61
N MET A 29 10.27 13.40 -3.61
CA MET A 29 9.82 12.01 -3.45
C MET A 29 8.86 11.56 -4.55
N LEU A 30 7.98 12.44 -5.03
CA LEU A 30 7.06 12.14 -6.13
C LEU A 30 7.78 12.04 -7.49
N SER A 31 8.87 12.77 -7.68
CA SER A 31 9.75 12.61 -8.83
C SER A 31 10.69 11.39 -8.75
N ASP A 32 10.72 10.69 -7.61
CA ASP A 32 11.57 9.52 -7.42
C ASP A 32 10.96 8.28 -8.10
N GLN A 33 11.67 7.75 -9.09
CA GLN A 33 11.25 6.57 -9.84
C GLN A 33 11.13 5.32 -8.95
N VAL A 34 11.94 5.22 -7.89
CA VAL A 34 11.89 4.08 -6.96
C VAL A 34 10.57 4.08 -6.19
N LEU A 35 10.12 5.24 -5.71
CA LEU A 35 8.85 5.36 -5.02
C LEU A 35 7.68 5.02 -5.96
N GLY A 36 7.71 5.54 -7.19
CA GLY A 36 6.70 5.22 -8.20
C GLY A 36 6.62 3.71 -8.50
N GLN A 37 7.78 3.07 -8.70
CA GLN A 37 7.84 1.62 -8.93
C GLN A 37 7.36 0.81 -7.71
N ALA A 38 7.78 1.20 -6.50
CA ALA A 38 7.35 0.55 -5.28
C ALA A 38 5.82 0.62 -5.11
N LEU A 39 5.21 1.79 -5.36
CA LEU A 39 3.76 1.97 -5.32
C LEU A 39 3.05 1.06 -6.32
N ILE A 40 3.52 1.01 -7.58
CA ILE A 40 2.94 0.14 -8.61
C ILE A 40 3.07 -1.33 -8.22
N ASN A 41 4.24 -1.75 -7.71
CA ASN A 41 4.47 -3.13 -7.27
C ASN A 41 3.55 -3.52 -6.12
N THR A 42 3.41 -2.65 -5.11
CA THR A 42 2.50 -2.89 -3.99
C THR A 42 1.05 -2.93 -4.46
N LEU A 43 0.63 -1.97 -5.29
CA LEU A 43 -0.72 -1.94 -5.83
C LEU A 43 -1.04 -3.22 -6.62
N TRP A 44 -0.13 -3.63 -7.51
CA TRP A 44 -0.27 -4.84 -8.31
C TRP A 44 -0.38 -6.08 -7.43
N TRP A 45 0.49 -6.20 -6.43
CA TRP A 45 0.46 -7.31 -5.47
C TRP A 45 -0.86 -7.36 -4.69
N THR A 46 -1.31 -6.21 -4.17
CA THR A 46 -2.56 -6.11 -3.42
C THR A 46 -3.77 -6.45 -4.29
N VAL A 47 -3.86 -5.91 -5.50
CA VAL A 47 -4.96 -6.17 -6.43
C VAL A 47 -4.99 -7.64 -6.83
N ALA A 48 -3.85 -8.21 -7.20
CA ALA A 48 -3.76 -9.63 -7.55
C ALA A 48 -4.19 -10.52 -6.37
N SER A 49 -3.69 -10.24 -5.17
CA SER A 49 -4.03 -11.00 -3.96
C SER A 49 -5.52 -10.94 -3.66
N LEU A 50 -6.12 -9.75 -3.67
CA LEU A 50 -7.55 -9.57 -3.42
C LEU A 50 -8.40 -10.24 -4.50
N PHE A 51 -7.99 -10.14 -5.76
CA PHE A 51 -8.67 -10.81 -6.87
C PHE A 51 -8.74 -12.33 -6.62
N PHE A 52 -7.59 -12.98 -6.43
CA PHE A 52 -7.57 -14.43 -6.20
C PHE A 52 -8.31 -14.83 -4.91
N GLN A 53 -8.11 -14.10 -3.81
CA GLN A 53 -8.82 -14.37 -2.55
C GLN A 53 -10.34 -14.29 -2.72
N PHE A 54 -10.83 -13.27 -3.42
CA PHE A 54 -12.25 -13.08 -3.68
C PHE A 54 -12.83 -14.23 -4.53
N PHE A 55 -12.20 -14.55 -5.67
CA PHE A 55 -12.71 -15.59 -6.56
C PHE A 55 -12.61 -17.00 -5.95
N LEU A 56 -11.54 -17.30 -5.22
CA LEU A 56 -11.42 -18.57 -4.51
C LEU A 56 -12.44 -18.65 -3.36
N GLY A 57 -12.59 -17.58 -2.57
CA GLY A 57 -13.60 -17.52 -1.51
C GLY A 57 -15.02 -17.67 -2.05
N LEU A 58 -15.33 -16.99 -3.15
CA LEU A 58 -16.61 -17.11 -3.84
C LEU A 58 -16.83 -18.52 -4.41
N GLY A 59 -15.82 -19.10 -5.06
CA GLY A 59 -15.89 -20.46 -5.59
C GLY A 59 -16.17 -21.49 -4.50
N LEU A 60 -15.49 -21.38 -3.36
CA LEU A 60 -15.74 -22.24 -2.20
C LEU A 60 -17.13 -22.01 -1.60
N ALA A 61 -17.58 -20.76 -1.51
CA ALA A 61 -18.93 -20.44 -1.02
C ALA A 61 -20.01 -21.06 -1.91
N LEU A 62 -19.89 -20.97 -3.23
CA LEU A 62 -20.84 -21.58 -4.18
C LEU A 62 -20.81 -23.11 -4.14
N LEU A 63 -19.64 -23.72 -3.89
CA LEU A 63 -19.54 -25.17 -3.69
C LEU A 63 -20.23 -25.61 -2.40
N LEU A 64 -20.14 -24.81 -1.34
CA LEU A 64 -20.75 -25.08 -0.04
C LEU A 64 -22.25 -24.79 0.00
N ASP A 65 -22.72 -23.87 -0.84
CA ASP A 65 -24.13 -23.47 -0.97
C ASP A 65 -24.97 -24.56 -1.69
N LYS A 66 -24.35 -25.51 -2.39
CA LYS A 66 -25.06 -26.67 -2.90
C LYS A 66 -25.46 -27.59 -1.74
N PRO A 67 -26.67 -28.17 -1.74
CA PRO A 67 -27.03 -29.16 -0.73
C PRO A 67 -26.01 -30.29 -0.79
N PHE A 68 -25.31 -30.52 0.31
CA PHE A 68 -24.44 -31.68 0.46
C PHE A 68 -25.28 -32.93 0.16
N TYR A 69 -24.99 -33.61 -0.95
CA TYR A 69 -25.63 -34.88 -1.30
C TYR A 69 -25.14 -35.93 -0.29
N GLY A 70 -25.80 -35.99 0.86
CA GLY A 70 -25.33 -36.70 2.05
C GLY A 70 -26.13 -36.44 3.32
N ARG A 71 -27.19 -35.64 3.29
CA ARG A 71 -28.29 -35.61 4.26
C ARG A 71 -29.62 -35.48 3.54
#